data_AF-A0A0A2MKY3-F1
#
_entry.id   AF-A0A0A2MKY3-F1
#
_cell.length_a   1.000
_cell.length_b   1.000
_cell.length_c   1.000
_cell.angle_alpha   90.00
_cell.angle_beta   90.00
_cell.angle_gamma   90.00
#
_symmetry.space_group_name_H-M   'P 1'
#
loop_
_entity.id
_entity.type
_entity.pdbx_description
1 polymer ?
#
loop_
_entity_poly.entity_id
_entity_poly.type
_entity_poly.pdbx_seq_one_letter_code
_entity_poly.pdbx_strand_id
1 'polypeptide(L)'
;MNNHKNAYTIIIAEPWDFESPDGKNIIRGIILSIVNKYLIVFKTDYLLNFNGVNGVNGVNGDILILSPRFKDDNFENITTEEIDVNGGVFLGNYDESFDESKLKENSKFVLIGSLKGGKGYY
;
A
#
# COMPACT_ATOMS: atom_id res chain seq x y z
N MET A 1 -18.33 -14.17 -12.31
CA MET A 1 -17.76 -13.43 -11.18
C MET A 1 -16.43 -14.06 -10.86
N ASN A 2 -15.35 -13.58 -11.48
CA ASN A 2 -14.00 -14.07 -11.20
C ASN A 2 -13.26 -12.97 -10.45
N ASN A 3 -13.29 -13.06 -9.12
CA ASN A 3 -12.50 -12.19 -8.25
C ASN A 3 -11.03 -12.64 -8.33
N HIS A 4 -10.37 -12.32 -9.43
CA HIS A 4 -8.90 -12.34 -9.48
C HIS A 4 -8.42 -11.20 -8.60
N LYS A 5 -8.28 -11.47 -7.29
CA LYS A 5 -7.47 -10.64 -6.39
C LYS A 5 -6.02 -10.76 -6.89
N ASN A 6 -5.68 -9.97 -7.90
CA ASN A 6 -4.34 -9.93 -8.45
C ASN A 6 -3.37 -9.66 -7.29
N ALA A 7 -2.28 -10.41 -7.25
CA ALA A 7 -1.21 -10.15 -6.30
C ALA A 7 -0.46 -8.90 -6.77
N TYR A 8 -0.17 -8.01 -5.83
CA TYR A 8 0.58 -6.79 -6.07
C TYR A 8 1.79 -6.75 -5.16
N THR A 9 2.79 -6.00 -5.59
CA THR A 9 4.03 -5.81 -4.85
C THR A 9 4.36 -4.34 -4.80
N ILE A 10 4.75 -3.85 -3.62
CA ILE A 10 5.29 -2.52 -3.41
C ILE A 10 6.79 -2.69 -3.14
N ILE A 11 7.61 -2.10 -4.00
CA ILE A 11 9.06 -2.01 -3.77
C ILE A 11 9.30 -0.71 -3.00
N ILE A 12 9.86 -0.81 -1.79
CA ILE A 12 10.04 0.35 -0.91
C ILE A 12 11.29 1.11 -1.31
N ALA A 13 11.12 2.42 -1.53
CA ALA A 13 12.19 3.39 -1.73
C ALA A 13 12.51 4.14 -0.44
N GLU A 14 11.50 4.48 0.36
CA GLU A 14 11.68 5.04 1.70
C GLU A 14 10.68 4.41 2.67
N PRO A 15 11.06 4.11 3.91
CA PRO A 15 12.37 4.36 4.52
C PRO A 15 13.39 3.26 4.14
N TRP A 16 14.69 3.62 4.11
CA TRP A 16 15.74 2.76 3.54
C TRP A 16 16.12 1.60 4.46
N ASP A 17 15.85 1.76 5.76
CA ASP A 17 16.03 0.79 6.82
C ASP A 17 14.81 -0.10 7.04
N PHE A 18 13.81 -0.05 6.14
CA PHE A 18 12.73 -1.02 6.14
C PHE A 18 13.22 -2.38 5.65
N GLU A 19 12.89 -3.42 6.41
CA GLU A 19 13.13 -4.81 6.06
C GLU A 19 11.87 -5.64 6.29
N SER A 20 11.41 -6.33 5.25
CA SER A 20 10.33 -7.31 5.34
C SER A 20 10.82 -8.61 6.01
N PRO A 21 9.92 -9.50 6.47
CA PRO A 21 10.33 -10.75 7.12
C PRO A 21 11.26 -11.66 6.30
N ASP A 22 11.29 -11.50 4.96
CA ASP A 22 12.19 -12.21 4.04
C ASP A 22 13.50 -11.45 3.73
N GLY A 23 13.80 -10.39 4.47
CA GLY A 23 15.04 -9.62 4.37
C GLY A 23 15.11 -8.67 3.16
N LYS A 24 13.96 -8.31 2.59
CA LYS A 24 13.85 -7.49 1.37
C LYS A 24 13.20 -6.15 1.69
N ASN A 25 13.28 -5.21 0.76
CA ASN A 25 12.56 -3.94 0.84
C ASN A 25 11.21 -4.05 0.09
N ILE A 26 10.45 -5.13 0.32
CA ILE A 26 9.26 -5.45 -0.48
C ILE A 26 8.05 -5.72 0.43
N ILE A 27 6.92 -5.10 0.11
CA ILE A 27 5.60 -5.44 0.67
C ILE A 27 4.77 -6.14 -0.39
N ARG A 28 4.13 -7.25 -0.04
CA ARG A 28 3.23 -8.01 -0.91
C ARG A 28 1.81 -7.91 -0.39
N GLY A 29 0.85 -8.10 -1.28
CA GLY A 29 -0.55 -8.01 -0.90
C GLY A 29 -1.52 -7.93 -2.07
N ILE A 30 -2.71 -7.46 -1.76
CA ILE A 30 -3.83 -7.32 -2.69
C ILE A 30 -4.48 -5.95 -2.54
N ILE A 31 -5.06 -5.44 -3.62
CA ILE A 31 -5.96 -4.28 -3.55
C ILE A 31 -7.32 -4.78 -3.06
N LEU A 32 -7.78 -4.26 -1.92
CA LEU A 32 -9.12 -4.54 -1.40
C LEU A 32 -10.18 -3.69 -2.09
N SER A 33 -9.89 -2.42 -2.29
CA SER A 33 -10.82 -1.45 -2.85
C SER A 33 -10.08 -0.33 -3.58
N ILE A 34 -10.68 0.13 -4.68
CA ILE A 34 -10.31 1.37 -5.37
C ILE A 34 -11.36 2.40 -4.98
N VAL A 35 -11.02 3.28 -4.04
CA VAL A 35 -11.95 4.29 -3.51
C VAL A 35 -12.21 5.37 -4.56
N ASN A 36 -11.14 5.77 -5.25
CA ASN A 36 -11.19 6.55 -6.48
C ASN A 36 -9.86 6.42 -7.23
N LYS A 37 -9.70 7.14 -8.35
CA LYS A 37 -8.50 7.07 -9.18
C LYS A 37 -7.20 7.51 -8.48
N TYR A 38 -7.26 8.14 -7.31
CA TYR A 38 -6.10 8.61 -6.55
C TYR A 38 -5.95 7.95 -5.18
N LEU A 39 -6.84 7.02 -4.81
CA LEU A 39 -6.78 6.37 -3.50
C LEU A 39 -7.25 4.92 -3.58
N ILE A 40 -6.39 4.02 -3.10
CA ILE A 40 -6.68 2.59 -2.97
C ILE A 40 -6.41 2.10 -1.56
N VAL A 41 -7.18 1.07 -1.18
CA VAL A 41 -6.97 0.31 0.05
C VAL A 41 -6.23 -0.97 -0.31
N PHE A 42 -5.07 -1.17 0.28
CA PHE A 42 -4.19 -2.29 0.02
C PHE A 42 -4.04 -3.13 1.30
N LYS A 43 -4.30 -4.44 1.19
CA LYS A 43 -4.09 -5.40 2.28
C LYS A 43 -2.77 -6.11 2.06
N THR A 44 -1.87 -6.00 3.04
CA THR A 44 -0.62 -6.74 3.04
C THR A 44 -0.83 -8.20 3.45
N ASP A 45 0.03 -9.09 2.97
CA ASP A 45 0.01 -10.51 3.32
C ASP A 45 0.73 -10.84 4.64
N TYR A 46 1.40 -9.85 5.24
CA TYR A 46 1.96 -9.91 6.59
C TYR A 46 1.73 -8.61 7.36
N LEU A 47 1.80 -8.66 8.69
CA LEU A 47 1.69 -7.48 9.54
C LEU A 47 2.94 -6.60 9.38
N LEU A 48 2.77 -5.37 8.91
CA LEU A 48 3.85 -4.40 8.84
C LEU A 48 4.19 -3.92 10.24
N ASN A 49 5.48 -3.79 10.52
CA ASN A 49 6.02 -3.28 11.75
C ASN A 49 7.09 -2.24 11.42
N PHE A 50 6.79 -0.97 11.70
CA PHE A 50 7.75 0.12 11.52
C PHE A 50 8.47 0.48 12.82
N ASN A 51 8.36 -0.30 13.90
CA ASN A 51 9.12 0.01 15.12
C ASN A 51 10.63 -0.08 14.87
N GLY A 52 11.35 0.99 15.22
CA GLY A 52 12.80 1.07 15.01
C GLY A 52 13.20 1.56 13.61
N VAL A 53 12.22 1.87 12.75
CA VAL A 53 12.44 2.49 11.45
C VAL A 53 12.56 3.99 11.62
N ASN A 54 13.65 4.59 11.13
CA ASN A 54 13.90 6.01 11.33
C ASN A 54 12.79 6.87 10.71
N GLY A 55 12.28 7.83 11.49
CA GLY A 55 11.20 8.71 11.07
C GLY A 55 9.79 8.12 11.18
N VAL A 56 9.64 6.82 11.49
CA VAL A 56 8.34 6.16 11.65
C VAL A 56 8.38 5.27 12.88
N ASN A 57 7.83 5.70 14.02
CA ASN A 57 7.80 4.89 15.25
C ASN A 57 6.37 4.59 15.70
N GLY A 58 6.18 3.41 16.30
CA GLY A 58 4.91 2.98 16.89
C GLY A 58 3.81 2.69 15.89
N VAL A 59 4.15 2.36 14.64
CA VAL A 59 3.18 2.16 13.55
C VAL A 59 3.22 0.72 13.07
N ASN A 60 2.13 0.00 13.33
CA ASN A 60 1.97 -1.39 12.89
C ASN A 60 0.59 -1.53 12.26
N GLY A 61 0.46 -2.41 11.28
CA GLY A 61 -0.81 -2.68 10.62
C GLY A 61 -0.63 -3.47 9.34
N ASP A 62 -1.74 -3.93 8.78
CA ASP A 62 -1.75 -4.75 7.57
C ASP A 62 -2.64 -4.15 6.47
N ILE A 63 -3.15 -2.94 6.70
CA ILE A 63 -3.87 -2.14 5.71
C ILE A 63 -3.04 -0.89 5.42
N LEU A 64 -2.76 -0.68 4.14
CA LEU A 64 -2.16 0.54 3.61
C LEU A 64 -3.20 1.33 2.82
N ILE A 65 -3.22 2.63 3.05
CA ILE A 65 -3.89 3.59 2.18
C ILE A 65 -2.82 4.17 1.25
N LEU A 66 -2.98 3.91 -0.04
CA LEU A 66 -2.01 4.32 -1.06
C LEU A 66 -2.58 5.44 -1.92
N SER A 67 -1.74 6.41 -2.26
CA SER A 67 -2.01 7.44 -3.24
C SER A 67 -0.83 7.57 -4.20
N PRO A 68 -1.03 8.01 -5.46
CA PRO A 68 0.08 8.29 -6.35
C PRO A 68 1.02 9.34 -5.73
N ARG A 69 2.31 9.21 -5.99
CA ARG A 69 3.33 10.16 -5.51
C ARG A 69 3.29 11.44 -6.33
N PHE A 70 3.14 11.32 -7.64
CA PHE A 70 3.11 12.45 -8.57
C PHE A 70 1.68 12.83 -8.94
N LYS A 71 1.47 14.12 -9.19
CA LYS A 71 0.12 14.69 -9.41
C LYS A 71 -0.56 14.19 -10.69
N ASP A 72 0.23 13.85 -11.70
CA ASP A 72 -0.27 13.44 -13.01
C ASP A 72 -0.56 11.93 -13.08
N ASP A 73 -0.13 11.17 -12.07
CA ASP A 73 -0.36 9.73 -11.97
C ASP A 73 -1.72 9.41 -11.34
N ASN A 74 -2.26 8.24 -11.67
CA ASN A 74 -3.50 7.73 -11.12
C ASN A 74 -3.58 6.19 -11.28
N PHE A 75 -4.58 5.57 -10.67
CA PHE A 75 -4.73 4.12 -10.59
C PHE A 75 -5.64 3.51 -11.68
N GLU A 76 -6.05 4.26 -12.70
CA GLU A 76 -6.95 3.74 -13.76
C GLU A 76 -6.30 2.57 -14.53
N ASN A 77 -4.97 2.57 -14.68
CA ASN A 77 -4.20 1.54 -15.42
C ASN A 77 -3.24 0.71 -14.53
N ILE A 78 -3.56 0.55 -13.24
CA ILE A 78 -2.71 -0.11 -12.24
C ILE A 78 -2.30 -1.56 -12.57
N THR A 79 -2.97 -2.22 -13.51
CA THR A 79 -2.66 -3.60 -13.92
C THR A 79 -1.52 -3.70 -14.93
N THR A 80 -1.23 -2.61 -15.65
CA THR A 80 -0.26 -2.59 -16.75
C THR A 80 0.97 -1.75 -16.45
N GLU A 81 0.87 -0.84 -15.49
CA GLU A 81 1.90 0.16 -15.20
C GLU A 81 2.44 0.01 -13.78
N GLU A 82 3.70 0.40 -13.61
CA GLU A 82 4.33 0.60 -12.31
C GLU A 82 4.07 2.04 -11.89
N ILE A 83 3.56 2.24 -10.67
CA ILE A 83 3.14 3.56 -10.19
C ILE A 83 3.86 3.88 -8.89
N ASP A 84 4.53 5.02 -8.83
CA ASP A 84 5.12 5.50 -7.58
C ASP A 84 4.01 5.96 -6.63
N VAL A 85 4.08 5.50 -5.38
CA VAL A 85 3.04 5.69 -4.37
C VAL A 85 3.62 6.23 -3.07
N ASN A 86 2.80 7.04 -2.41
CA ASN A 86 2.89 7.30 -0.98
C ASN A 86 2.02 6.27 -0.25
N GLY A 87 2.49 5.72 0.86
CA GLY A 87 1.76 4.75 1.65
C GLY A 87 1.64 5.15 3.11
N GLY A 88 0.42 5.10 3.64
CA GLY A 88 0.15 5.23 5.06
C GLY A 88 -0.49 3.98 5.63
N VAL A 89 -0.09 3.58 6.84
CA VAL A 89 -0.75 2.50 7.59
C VAL A 89 -2.04 3.03 8.18
N PHE A 90 -3.14 2.30 7.94
CA PHE A 90 -4.43 2.59 8.56
C PHE A 90 -4.43 2.15 10.03
N LEU A 91 -4.76 3.08 10.93
CA LEU A 91 -4.76 2.95 12.38
C LEU A 91 -6.20 2.74 12.87
N GLY A 92 -6.74 1.56 12.64
CA GLY A 92 -8.09 1.22 13.11
C GLY A 92 -8.62 -0.08 12.51
N ASN A 93 -9.88 -0.38 12.82
CA ASN A 93 -10.60 -1.49 12.19
C ASN A 93 -11.15 -1.00 10.85
N TYR A 94 -10.58 -1.51 9.76
CA TYR A 94 -11.03 -1.18 8.41
C TYR A 94 -12.46 -1.68 8.15
N ASP A 95 -13.24 -0.84 7.47
CA ASP A 95 -14.57 -1.16 6.94
C ASP A 95 -14.65 -0.68 5.49
N GLU A 96 -15.23 -1.49 4.60
CA GLU A 96 -15.34 -1.18 3.17
C GLU A 96 -16.23 0.03 2.87
N SER A 97 -17.08 0.44 3.81
CA SER A 97 -17.95 1.62 3.70
C SER A 97 -17.24 2.95 4.03
N PHE A 98 -16.00 2.93 4.49
CA PHE A 98 -15.26 4.15 4.81
C PHE A 98 -14.98 4.98 3.55
N ASP A 99 -15.25 6.28 3.67
CA ASP A 99 -14.92 7.26 2.64
C ASP A 99 -13.43 7.66 2.66
N GLU A 100 -13.02 8.38 1.63
CA GLU A 100 -11.66 8.89 1.48
C GLU A 100 -11.19 9.70 2.70
N SER A 101 -12.03 10.57 3.25
CA SER A 101 -11.68 11.42 4.39
C SER A 101 -11.37 10.58 5.62
N LYS A 102 -12.24 9.63 5.95
CA LYS A 102 -12.06 8.72 7.08
C LYS A 102 -10.79 7.88 6.93
N LEU A 103 -10.54 7.37 5.73
CA LEU A 103 -9.33 6.59 5.44
C LEU A 103 -8.07 7.43 5.63
N LYS A 104 -8.04 8.67 5.12
CA LYS A 104 -6.89 9.58 5.26
C LYS A 104 -6.65 10.02 6.70
N GLU A 105 -7.70 10.43 7.43
CA GLU A 105 -7.59 10.90 8.81
C GLU A 105 -7.06 9.84 9.78
N ASN A 106 -7.39 8.57 9.52
CA ASN A 106 -6.96 7.44 10.34
C ASN A 106 -5.72 6.74 9.77
N SER A 107 -5.00 7.37 8.84
CA SER A 107 -3.77 6.82 8.29
C SER A 107 -2.56 7.62 8.69
N LYS A 108 -1.47 6.92 9.00
CA LYS A 108 -0.16 7.54 9.25
C LYS A 108 0.76 7.19 8.11
N PHE A 109 1.29 8.22 7.43
CA PHE A 109 2.30 8.04 6.39
C PHE A 109 3.52 7.29 6.93
N VAL A 110 3.96 6.28 6.18
CA VAL A 110 5.08 5.42 6.58
C VAL A 110 6.07 5.14 5.45
N LEU A 111 5.67 5.25 4.18
CA LEU A 111 6.52 4.80 3.08
C LEU A 111 6.31 5.56 1.79
N ILE A 112 7.36 5.49 0.96
CA ILE A 112 7.34 5.77 -0.47
C ILE A 112 7.81 4.50 -1.17
N GLY A 113 7.15 4.12 -2.25
CA GLY A 113 7.57 2.97 -3.04
C GLY A 113 6.94 2.95 -4.41
N SER A 114 7.17 1.86 -5.13
CA SER A 114 6.62 1.65 -6.47
C SER A 114 5.71 0.43 -6.45
N LEU A 115 4.44 0.63 -6.79
CA LEU A 115 3.40 -0.38 -6.82
C LEU A 115 3.38 -1.05 -8.20
N LYS A 116 3.43 -2.38 -8.20
CA LYS A 116 3.47 -3.20 -9.41
C LYS A 116 2.46 -4.32 -9.35
N GLY A 117 1.66 -4.45 -10.41
CA GLY A 117 0.83 -5.62 -10.64
C GLY A 117 1.69 -6.86 -10.89
N GLY A 118 1.41 -7.94 -10.17
CA GLY A 118 1.92 -9.25 -10.53
C GLY A 118 1.26 -9.69 -11.84
N LYS A 119 1.97 -9.57 -12.96
CA LYS A 119 1.65 -10.41 -14.12
C LYS A 119 1.72 -11.85 -13.61
N GLY A 120 0.61 -12.58 -13.71
CA GLY A 120 0.60 -14.00 -13.42
C GLY A 120 1.71 -14.67 -14.21
N TYR A 121 2.78 -15.07 -13.53
CA TYR A 121 3.66 -16.10 -14.02
C TYR A 121 2.86 -17.40 -13.85
N TYR A 122 2.12 -17.75 -14.91
CA TYR A 122 1.62 -19.10 -15.12
C TYR A 122 2.71 -19.93 -15.79
#